data_AF-A0A0E3ZF59-F1
#
_entry.id   AF-A0A0E3ZF59-F1
#
_cell.length_a   1.000
_cell.length_b   1.000
_cell.length_c   1.000
_cell.angle_alpha   90.00
_cell.angle_beta   90.00
_cell.angle_gamma   90.00
#
_symmetry.space_group_name_H-M   'P 1'
#
loop_
_entity.id
_entity.type
_entity.pdbx_description
1 polymer ?
#
loop_
_entity_poly.entity_id
_entity_poly.type
_entity_poly.pdbx_seq_one_letter_code
_entity_poly.pdbx_strand_id
1 'polypeptide(L)'
;MDFKVVERSPFARIARMVLKSSNVAMVLGKTIHLSGVSRKDFLKDEGWLAHELCHIRQFQEHGFFRFLWLYLKESWRVGYYNNKYEVEARVAGMKHCKHMSPTHKAASAITPTDVPLPADTKKTE
;
A
#
# COMPACT_ATOMS: atom_id res chain seq x y z
N MET A 1 -4.17 -0.95 -15.58
CA MET A 1 -4.14 0.48 -15.19
C MET A 1 -2.68 0.89 -15.11
N ASP A 2 -2.23 1.78 -15.99
CA ASP A 2 -0.86 2.31 -15.94
C ASP A 2 -0.73 3.40 -14.88
N PHE A 3 0.08 3.15 -13.85
CA PHE A 3 0.40 4.14 -12.81
C PHE A 3 1.90 4.31 -12.68
N LYS A 4 2.35 5.54 -12.38
CA LYS A 4 3.77 5.85 -12.21
C LYS A 4 4.06 6.13 -10.75
N VAL A 5 5.06 5.46 -10.18
CA VAL A 5 5.50 5.72 -8.80
C VAL A 5 6.75 6.60 -8.84
N VAL A 6 6.70 7.75 -8.19
CA VAL A 6 7.80 8.71 -8.10
C VAL A 6 8.18 8.90 -6.64
N GLU A 7 9.39 8.51 -6.29
CA GLU A 7 9.96 8.72 -4.96
C GLU A 7 10.51 10.15 -4.81
N ARG A 8 10.51 10.68 -3.57
CA ARG A 8 11.11 11.99 -3.21
C ARG A 8 10.53 13.19 -3.96
N SER A 9 9.26 13.14 -4.34
CA SER A 9 8.60 14.27 -4.99
C SER A 9 8.49 15.48 -4.05
N PRO A 10 8.73 16.72 -4.54
CA PRO A 10 8.54 17.94 -3.75
C PRO A 10 7.09 18.06 -3.24
N PHE A 11 6.09 17.60 -4.00
CA PHE A 11 4.70 17.57 -3.56
C PHE A 11 4.48 16.65 -2.36
N ALA A 12 5.11 15.47 -2.38
CA ALA A 12 5.02 14.54 -1.26
C ALA A 12 5.82 15.02 -0.02
N ARG A 13 6.80 15.91 -0.19
CA ARG A 13 7.45 16.60 0.94
C ARG A 13 6.51 17.60 1.62
N ILE A 14 5.75 18.37 0.84
CA ILE A 14 4.74 19.29 1.38
C ILE A 14 3.66 18.50 2.10
N ALA A 15 3.15 17.43 1.48
CA ALA A 15 2.17 16.53 2.10
C ALA A 15 2.66 15.97 3.44
N ARG A 16 3.95 15.60 3.54
CA ARG A 16 4.58 15.14 4.77
C ARG A 16 4.54 16.18 5.90
N MET A 17 4.78 17.45 5.56
CA MET A 17 4.71 18.55 6.53
C MET A 17 3.27 18.78 7.01
N VAL A 18 2.29 18.63 6.11
CA VAL A 18 0.86 18.83 6.41
C VAL A 18 0.30 17.67 7.24
N LEU A 19 0.64 16.43 6.89
CA LEU A 19 0.14 15.22 7.55
C LEU A 19 0.93 14.85 8.82
N LYS A 20 2.08 15.49 9.08
CA LYS A 20 3.00 15.18 10.19
C LYS A 20 3.38 13.69 10.30
N SER A 21 3.29 12.94 9.21
CA SER A 21 3.63 11.51 9.16
C SER A 21 5.01 11.32 8.55
N SER A 22 5.78 10.33 9.02
CA SER A 22 7.10 10.01 8.45
C SER A 22 7.01 9.45 7.04
N ASN A 23 5.94 8.69 6.77
CA ASN A 23 5.69 8.01 5.50
C ASN A 23 4.38 8.52 4.91
N VAL A 24 4.44 9.02 3.68
CA VAL A 24 3.28 9.57 2.96
C VAL A 24 3.31 9.11 1.51
N ALA A 25 2.16 8.63 1.05
CA ALA A 25 1.86 8.44 -0.36
C ALA A 25 0.77 9.45 -0.74
N MET A 26 0.88 9.99 -1.94
CA MET A 26 -0.09 10.93 -2.49
C MET A 26 -0.30 10.64 -3.96
N VAL A 27 -1.54 10.47 -4.37
CA VAL A 27 -1.90 10.36 -5.77
C VAL A 27 -2.15 11.73 -6.38
N LEU A 28 -1.52 11.99 -7.52
CA LEU A 28 -1.84 13.10 -8.42
C LEU A 28 -2.14 12.52 -9.80
N GLY A 29 -3.44 12.38 -10.09
CA GLY A 29 -3.92 11.81 -11.36
C GLY A 29 -3.60 10.33 -11.48
N LYS A 30 -2.57 10.00 -12.26
CA LYS A 30 -2.06 8.62 -12.45
C LYS A 30 -0.69 8.38 -11.81
N THR A 31 -0.17 9.39 -11.10
CA THR A 31 1.17 9.34 -10.52
C THR A 31 1.05 9.27 -9.01
N ILE A 32 1.69 8.26 -8.40
CA ILE A 32 1.81 8.08 -6.96
C ILE A 32 3.14 8.71 -6.55
N HIS A 33 3.07 9.73 -5.71
CA HIS A 33 4.22 10.41 -5.16
C HIS A 33 4.49 9.92 -3.74
N LEU A 34 5.65 9.30 -3.54
CA LEU A 34 6.07 8.75 -2.25
C LEU A 34 7.05 9.69 -1.55
N SER A 35 6.90 9.84 -0.24
CA SER A 35 7.83 10.56 0.64
C SER A 35 8.04 9.76 1.92
N GLY A 36 9.30 9.49 2.26
CA GLY A 36 9.68 8.70 3.44
C GLY A 36 9.68 7.18 3.25
N VAL A 37 9.04 6.67 2.18
CA VAL A 37 8.97 5.23 1.87
C VAL A 37 9.56 4.94 0.48
N SER A 38 10.23 3.80 0.32
CA SER A 38 10.67 3.33 -1.00
C SER A 38 9.52 2.63 -1.73
N ARG A 39 9.53 2.69 -3.06
CA ARG A 39 8.63 1.96 -3.94
C ARG A 39 8.57 0.47 -3.60
N LYS A 40 9.69 -0.15 -3.23
CA LYS A 40 9.73 -1.58 -2.90
C LYS A 40 8.90 -1.90 -1.67
N ASP A 41 8.99 -1.07 -0.63
CA ASP A 41 8.26 -1.27 0.62
C ASP A 41 6.79 -0.92 0.45
N PHE A 42 6.50 0.13 -0.32
CA PHE A 42 5.13 0.49 -0.69
C PHE A 42 4.44 -0.62 -1.51
N LEU A 43 5.13 -1.24 -2.47
CA LEU A 43 4.57 -2.33 -3.28
C LEU A 43 4.39 -3.65 -2.50
N LYS A 44 5.12 -3.84 -1.39
CA LYS A 44 4.91 -4.99 -0.51
C LYS A 44 3.62 -4.86 0.31
N ASP A 45 3.16 -3.64 0.54
CA ASP A 45 1.92 -3.37 1.26
C ASP A 45 0.77 -3.24 0.26
N GLU A 46 0.17 -4.36 -0.08
CA GLU A 46 -0.93 -4.40 -1.06
C GLU A 46 -2.18 -3.65 -0.58
N GLY A 47 -2.41 -3.58 0.73
CA GLY A 47 -3.50 -2.79 1.29
C GLY A 47 -3.28 -1.30 1.06
N TRP A 48 -2.06 -0.84 1.25
CA TRP A 48 -1.68 0.54 0.93
C TRP A 48 -1.72 0.79 -0.58
N LEU A 49 -1.23 -0.13 -1.40
CA LEU A 49 -1.32 -0.02 -2.87
C LEU A 49 -2.78 0.08 -3.33
N ALA A 50 -3.68 -0.75 -2.80
CA ALA A 50 -5.10 -0.73 -3.13
C ALA A 50 -5.78 0.58 -2.72
N HIS A 51 -5.35 1.18 -1.60
CA HIS A 51 -5.79 2.52 -1.18
C HIS A 51 -5.41 3.58 -2.23
N GLU A 52 -4.14 3.62 -2.66
CA GLU A 52 -3.70 4.58 -3.67
C GLU A 52 -4.34 4.33 -5.05
N LEU A 53 -4.55 3.06 -5.43
CA LEU A 53 -5.25 2.70 -6.66
C LEU A 53 -6.70 3.21 -6.66
N CYS A 54 -7.38 3.20 -5.51
CA CYS A 54 -8.71 3.77 -5.38
C CYS A 54 -8.69 5.27 -5.70
N HIS A 55 -7.71 6.01 -5.19
CA HIS A 55 -7.55 7.43 -5.54
C HIS A 55 -7.28 7.64 -7.03
N ILE A 56 -6.44 6.82 -7.67
CA ILE A 56 -6.22 6.90 -9.12
C ILE A 56 -7.54 6.73 -9.88
N ARG A 57 -8.37 5.76 -9.47
CA ARG A 57 -9.69 5.54 -10.06
C ARG A 57 -10.61 6.75 -9.85
N GLN A 58 -10.66 7.29 -8.64
CA GLN A 58 -11.46 8.48 -8.34
C GLN A 58 -11.01 9.70 -9.18
N PHE A 59 -9.70 9.87 -9.36
CA PHE A 59 -9.11 10.88 -10.24
C PHE A 59 -9.47 10.65 -11.72
N GLN A 60 -9.54 9.40 -12.19
CA GLN A 60 -9.99 9.08 -13.54
C GLN A 60 -11.48 9.34 -13.74
N GLU A 61 -12.31 9.01 -12.76
CA GLU A 61 -13.77 9.21 -12.82
C GLU A 61 -14.17 10.68 -12.74
N HIS A 62 -13.51 11.47 -11.87
CA HIS A 62 -13.88 12.87 -11.63
C HIS A 62 -13.01 13.87 -12.39
N GLY A 63 -11.84 13.46 -12.88
CA GLY A 63 -10.84 14.34 -13.50
C GLY A 63 -9.91 15.02 -12.48
N PHE A 64 -8.70 15.39 -12.93
CA PHE A 64 -7.59 15.85 -12.08
C PHE A 64 -7.95 17.01 -11.13
N PHE A 65 -8.29 18.17 -11.70
CA PHE A 65 -8.53 19.38 -10.92
C PHE A 65 -9.86 19.34 -10.17
N ARG A 66 -10.88 18.74 -10.78
CA ARG A 66 -12.21 18.63 -10.19
C ARG A 66 -12.20 17.73 -8.96
N PHE A 67 -11.51 16.58 -9.02
CA PHE A 67 -11.37 15.70 -7.86
C PHE A 67 -10.63 16.40 -6.73
N LEU A 68 -9.49 17.05 -7.00
CA LEU A 68 -8.71 17.73 -5.97
C LEU A 68 -9.54 18.82 -5.27
N TRP A 69 -10.32 19.58 -6.03
CA TRP A 69 -11.23 20.58 -5.47
C TRP A 69 -12.34 19.95 -4.62
N LEU A 70 -13.01 18.90 -5.11
CA LEU A 70 -14.05 18.19 -4.37
C LEU A 70 -13.49 17.59 -3.07
N TYR A 71 -12.32 16.97 -3.16
CA TYR A 71 -11.62 16.38 -2.03
C TYR A 71 -11.27 17.43 -0.98
N LEU A 72 -10.67 18.56 -1.38
CA LEU A 72 -10.29 19.62 -0.45
C LEU A 72 -11.52 20.27 0.19
N LYS A 73 -12.58 20.52 -0.60
CA LYS A 73 -13.85 21.07 -0.11
C LYS A 73 -14.51 20.13 0.89
N GLU A 74 -14.55 18.84 0.60
CA GLU A 74 -15.10 17.81 1.51
C GLU A 74 -14.27 17.73 2.79
N SER A 75 -12.94 17.64 2.67
CA SER A 75 -12.03 17.63 3.82
C SER A 75 -12.13 18.89 4.68
N TRP A 76 -12.39 20.07 4.09
CA TRP A 76 -12.62 21.28 4.86
C TRP A 76 -13.98 21.27 5.58
N ARG A 77 -15.00 20.63 5.00
CA ARG A 77 -16.34 20.57 5.57
C ARG A 77 -16.51 19.52 6.67
N VAL A 78 -15.98 18.31 6.47
CA VAL A 78 -16.17 17.16 7.38
C VAL A 78 -14.87 16.65 8.00
N GLY A 79 -13.72 17.19 7.59
CA GLY A 79 -12.40 16.73 8.02
C GLY A 79 -11.83 15.63 7.13
N TYR A 80 -10.50 15.43 7.21
CA TYR A 80 -9.77 14.42 6.46
C TYR A 80 -10.27 12.99 6.75
N TYR A 81 -10.43 12.63 8.02
CA TYR A 81 -10.80 11.26 8.41
C TYR A 81 -12.20 10.82 7.95
N ASN A 82 -13.12 11.79 7.85
CA ASN A 82 -14.52 11.57 7.52
C ASN A 82 -14.84 11.86 6.05
N ASN A 83 -13.83 12.21 5.26
CA ASN A 83 -13.99 12.41 3.83
C ASN A 83 -14.39 11.08 3.18
N LYS A 84 -15.52 11.07 2.47
CA LYS A 84 -16.05 9.89 1.78
C LYS A 84 -15.03 9.21 0.86
N TYR A 85 -14.15 10.00 0.24
CA TYR A 85 -13.12 9.49 -0.67
C TYR A 85 -12.03 8.71 0.09
N GLU A 86 -11.64 9.19 1.27
CA GLU A 86 -10.71 8.51 2.17
C GLU A 86 -11.31 7.23 2.76
N VAL A 87 -12.60 7.27 3.12
CA VAL A 87 -13.32 6.10 3.62
C VAL A 87 -13.39 5.01 2.56
N GLU A 88 -13.70 5.37 1.31
CA GLU A 88 -13.73 4.43 0.20
C GLU A 88 -12.35 3.80 -0.05
N ALA A 89 -11.30 4.62 -0.08
CA ALA A 89 -9.93 4.14 -0.26
C ALA A 89 -9.48 3.23 0.90
N ARG A 90 -9.88 3.53 2.14
CA ARG A 90 -9.62 2.68 3.31
C ARG A 90 -10.33 1.33 3.22
N VAL A 91 -11.59 1.33 2.78
CA VAL A 91 -12.35 0.10 2.54
C VAL A 91 -11.71 -0.72 1.44
N ALA A 92 -11.24 -0.09 0.35
CA ALA A 92 -10.53 -0.77 -0.72
C ALA A 92 -9.22 -1.44 -0.22
N GLY A 93 -8.43 -0.72 0.56
CA GLY A 93 -7.23 -1.26 1.20
C GLY A 93 -7.52 -2.46 2.12
N MET A 94 -8.54 -2.34 2.97
CA MET A 94 -8.96 -3.42 3.87
C MET A 94 -9.51 -4.65 3.13
N LYS A 95 -10.24 -4.45 2.03
CA LYS A 95 -10.77 -5.54 1.20
C LYS A 95 -9.64 -6.39 0.61
N HIS A 96 -8.55 -5.76 0.18
CA HIS A 96 -7.41 -6.49 -0.39
C HIS A 96 -6.70 -7.35 0.65
N CYS A 97 -6.48 -6.81 1.86
CA CYS A 97 -5.91 -7.58 2.97
C CYS A 97 -6.77 -8.80 3.37
N LYS A 98 -8.10 -8.74 3.18
CA LYS A 98 -9.01 -9.85 3.47
C LYS A 98 -9.08 -10.91 2.36
N HIS A 99 -8.73 -10.57 1.12
CA HIS A 99 -8.74 -11.53 0.01
C HIS A 99 -7.51 -12.44 0.01
N MET A 100 -6.47 -12.11 0.79
CA MET A 100 -5.24 -12.91 0.96
C MET A 100 -5.25 -13.90 2.15
N SER A 101 -6.41 -14.45 2.52
CA SER A 101 -6.47 -15.63 3.39
C SER A 101 -7.56 -16.59 2.89
N PRO A 102 -7.21 -17.81 2.41
CA PRO A 102 -6.33 -18.76 3.11
C PRO A 102 -5.33 -19.58 2.25
N THR A 103 -4.92 -19.17 1.05
CA THR A 103 -4.06 -20.04 0.20
C THR A 103 -2.55 -19.82 0.34
N HIS A 104 -2.09 -18.69 0.87
CA HIS A 104 -0.64 -18.37 0.95
C HIS A 104 0.02 -18.58 2.32
N LYS A 105 -0.71 -19.11 3.32
CA LYS A 105 -0.12 -19.46 4.63
C LYS A 105 0.57 -20.84 4.66
N ALA A 106 0.34 -21.69 3.65
CA ALA A 106 0.87 -23.06 3.62
C ALA A 106 2.26 -23.19 2.97
N ALA A 107 2.69 -22.22 2.14
CA ALA A 107 3.93 -22.34 1.36
C ALA A 107 5.20 -21.84 2.07
N SER A 108 5.10 -21.18 3.23
CA SER A 108 6.26 -20.72 4.01
C SER A 108 6.55 -21.56 5.26
N ALA A 109 5.88 -22.71 5.43
CA ALA A 109 6.06 -23.61 6.56
C ALA A 109 6.68 -24.96 6.18
N ILE A 110 7.52 -25.01 5.14
CA ILE A 110 8.29 -26.21 4.81
C ILE A 110 9.72 -25.80 4.46
N THR A 111 10.58 -25.75 5.47
CA THR A 111 12.02 -25.99 5.28
C THR A 111 12.22 -27.50 5.34
N PRO A 112 12.46 -28.20 4.22
CA PRO A 112 13.13 -29.49 4.30
C PRO A 112 14.60 -29.17 4.54
N THR A 113 15.01 -29.22 5.81
CA THR A 113 16.42 -29.23 6.16
C THR A 113 17.01 -30.52 5.58
N ASP A 114 17.70 -30.42 4.45
CA ASP A 114 18.68 -31.40 4.00
C ASP A 114 19.78 -31.48 5.08
N VAL A 115 19.60 -32.38 6.03
CA VAL A 115 20.68 -32.85 6.90
C VAL A 115 21.17 -34.16 6.30
N PRO A 116 22.42 -34.24 5.81
CA PRO A 116 23.00 -35.51 5.42
C PRO A 116 23.13 -36.38 6.67
N LEU A 117 22.50 -37.56 6.67
CA LEU A 117 22.77 -38.60 7.66
C LEU A 117 24.27 -38.93 7.64
N PRO A 118 24.99 -38.89 8.78
CA PRO A 118 26.19 -39.69 8.91
C PRO A 118 25.79 -41.16 9.14
N ALA A 119 26.29 -42.02 8.24
CA ALA A 119 26.33 -43.46 8.40
C ALA A 119 27.33 -43.87 9.51
N ASP A 120 27.19 -45.14 9.94
CA ASP A 120 28.14 -45.93 10.73
C ASP A 120 28.21 -45.63 12.25
N THR A 121 28.24 -46.58 13.19
CA THR A 121 28.56 -48.03 13.17
C THR A 121 28.19 -48.69 14.52
N LYS A 122 27.74 -49.95 14.45
CA LYS A 122 28.06 -51.13 15.31
C LYS A 122 27.91 -51.16 16.85
N LYS A 123 27.41 -52.36 17.26
CA LYS A 123 27.67 -53.22 18.44
C LYS A 123 26.82 -52.99 19.71
N THR A 124 25.93 -53.93 20.07
CA THR A 124 26.15 -55.19 20.83
C THR A 124 26.38 -54.92 22.30
N GLU A 125 25.38 -55.22 23.15
CA GLU A 125 25.40 -56.21 24.24
C GLU A 125 23.99 -56.34 24.85
#